data_AF-A0A9W8H0Y5-F1
#
_entry.id   AF-A0A9W8H0Y5-F1
#
_cell.length_a   1.000
_cell.length_b   1.000
_cell.length_c   1.000
_cell.angle_alpha   90.00
_cell.angle_beta   90.00
_cell.angle_gamma   90.00
#
_symmetry.space_group_name_H-M   'P 1'
#
loop_
_entity.id
_entity.type
_entity.pdbx_description
1 polymer ?
#
loop_
_entity_poly.entity_id
_entity_poly.type
_entity_poly.pdbx_seq_one_letter_code
_entity_poly.pdbx_strand_id
1 'polypeptide(L)'
;MASSSQSTSALASSSTTAPVSATPLLADILRDHQGSQAEHKRASEQLRKDAVRDIGDLCDSATASLSAQLTRVLENQREIESLSRDCAHLVQNHTRSTVKWTKLVDQFSTALKELGDVSNWAHVIERDMLDVAATLELVHASLNPTMEKRDNILFSDTFDIKDIDKDGKKFDRVSRIDARSQTHDMSLILDINSELCKLDAGDKFKLTLASSLSLSDVKEPAAFGKGEANWRAYVNGEERSLADDYEYVMFGRVYRYDDASGSKVSAFVSFGGLLACLEGDIRHLQSFVVGDSVYLLMKTI
;
A
#
# COMPACT_ATOMS: atom_id res chain seq x y z
N MET A 1 -67.16 24.57 44.62
CA MET A 1 -67.23 25.22 45.93
C MET A 1 -68.69 25.32 46.34
N ALA A 2 -69.09 24.48 47.29
CA ALA A 2 -70.39 24.52 47.94
C ALA A 2 -70.43 25.64 48.98
N SER A 3 -71.57 26.30 49.14
CA SER A 3 -71.93 27.01 50.39
C SER A 3 -73.44 27.25 50.41
N SER A 4 -74.14 26.32 51.07
CA SER A 4 -75.40 26.60 51.74
C SER A 4 -75.11 27.33 53.05
N SER A 5 -75.95 28.28 53.44
CA SER A 5 -76.08 28.70 54.84
C SER A 5 -77.49 29.24 55.08
N GLN A 6 -78.21 28.52 55.93
CA GLN A 6 -79.52 28.80 56.52
C GLN A 6 -79.40 29.83 57.66
N SER A 7 -80.58 30.23 58.17
CA SER A 7 -80.90 30.74 59.53
C SER A 7 -81.11 32.26 59.58
N THR A 8 -82.14 32.84 60.21
CA THR A 8 -83.07 32.42 61.27
C THR A 8 -84.33 33.30 61.26
N SER A 9 -85.45 32.72 61.67
CA SER A 9 -86.74 33.32 62.01
C SER A 9 -86.76 34.00 63.39
N ALA A 10 -87.51 35.10 63.56
CA ALA A 10 -88.15 35.47 64.83
C ALA A 10 -89.42 36.32 64.62
N LEU A 11 -90.46 35.93 65.35
CA LEU A 11 -91.83 36.46 65.45
C LEU A 11 -91.92 37.89 66.00
N ALA A 12 -92.87 38.68 65.49
CA ALA A 12 -93.78 39.47 66.33
C ALA A 12 -95.06 39.85 65.55
N SER A 13 -96.18 39.64 66.21
CA SER A 13 -97.56 39.63 65.71
C SER A 13 -98.36 40.84 66.18
N SER A 14 -99.14 41.47 65.29
CA SER A 14 -100.45 42.14 65.52
C SER A 14 -100.65 43.18 64.40
N SER A 15 -101.80 43.40 63.78
CA SER A 15 -103.14 42.80 63.82
C SER A 15 -103.98 43.53 62.76
N THR A 16 -104.97 42.85 62.17
CA THR A 16 -106.22 43.47 61.67
C THR A 16 -106.04 44.20 60.32
N THR A 17 -106.49 43.68 59.18
CA THR A 17 -107.85 43.29 58.84
C THR A 17 -107.87 42.29 57.67
N ALA A 18 -108.70 41.25 57.76
CA ALA A 18 -109.26 40.59 56.58
C ALA A 18 -110.38 41.52 56.03
N PRO A 19 -110.77 41.48 54.74
CA PRO A 19 -111.28 40.21 54.21
C PRO A 19 -111.07 39.94 52.70
N VAL A 20 -111.30 38.67 52.36
CA VAL A 20 -111.78 38.13 51.08
C VAL A 20 -110.76 37.94 49.94
N SER A 21 -110.45 36.66 49.73
CA SER A 21 -110.18 35.97 48.46
C SER A 21 -110.30 36.81 47.18
N ALA A 22 -109.16 37.15 46.59
CA ALA A 22 -109.07 37.39 45.15
C ALA A 22 -108.69 36.06 44.49
N THR A 23 -109.68 35.28 44.06
CA THR A 23 -109.44 34.45 42.86
C THR A 23 -108.98 35.43 41.78
N PRO A 24 -107.77 35.29 41.22
CA PRO A 24 -107.32 36.23 40.22
C PRO A 24 -108.34 36.23 39.07
N LEU A 25 -108.82 37.43 38.73
CA LEU A 25 -109.75 37.62 37.63
C LEU A 25 -109.09 36.99 36.39
N LEU A 26 -109.84 36.24 35.59
CA LEU A 26 -109.31 35.50 34.42
C LEU A 26 -108.43 36.38 33.49
N ALA A 27 -108.71 37.68 33.45
CA ALA A 27 -107.95 38.68 32.73
C ALA A 27 -106.51 38.88 33.23
N ASP A 28 -106.26 38.78 34.54
CA ASP A 28 -104.92 38.91 35.12
C ASP A 28 -104.09 37.64 34.90
N ILE A 29 -104.71 36.45 35.00
CA ILE A 29 -104.07 35.17 34.62
C ILE A 29 -103.74 35.15 33.12
N LEU A 30 -104.67 35.64 32.27
CA LEU A 30 -104.44 35.73 30.84
C LEU A 30 -103.30 36.70 30.51
N ARG A 31 -103.21 37.84 31.19
CA ARG A 31 -102.15 38.83 31.02
C ARG A 31 -100.79 38.28 31.47
N ASP A 32 -100.75 37.59 32.60
CA ASP A 32 -99.55 36.93 33.12
C ASP A 32 -99.09 35.79 32.19
N HIS A 33 -100.02 34.96 31.71
CA HIS A 33 -99.72 33.93 30.72
C HIS A 33 -99.22 34.52 29.39
N GLN A 34 -99.83 35.60 28.89
CA GLN A 34 -99.35 36.30 27.70
C GLN A 34 -97.96 36.92 27.91
N GLY A 35 -97.70 37.48 29.09
CA GLY A 35 -96.39 37.98 29.49
C GLY A 35 -95.34 36.88 29.52
N SER A 36 -95.61 35.80 30.24
CA SER A 36 -94.75 34.61 30.31
C SER A 36 -94.53 33.97 28.92
N GLN A 37 -95.56 33.89 28.08
CA GLN A 37 -95.44 33.37 26.71
C GLN A 37 -94.56 34.29 25.84
N ALA A 38 -94.68 35.61 25.98
CA ALA A 38 -93.81 36.56 25.29
C ALA A 38 -92.36 36.46 25.77
N GLU A 39 -92.14 36.27 27.08
CA GLU A 39 -90.81 36.03 27.65
C GLU A 39 -90.21 34.71 27.17
N HIS A 40 -90.97 33.61 27.16
CA HIS A 40 -90.53 32.33 26.61
C HIS A 40 -90.16 32.45 25.12
N LYS A 41 -90.94 33.19 24.31
CA LYS A 41 -90.61 33.45 22.91
C LYS A 41 -89.31 34.25 22.78
N ARG A 42 -89.14 35.31 23.58
CA ARG A 42 -87.90 36.12 23.60
C ARG A 42 -86.68 35.30 24.02
N ALA A 43 -86.81 34.49 25.07
CA ALA A 43 -85.74 33.60 25.54
C ALA A 43 -85.37 32.55 24.49
N SER A 44 -86.37 31.93 23.83
CA SER A 44 -86.12 30.99 22.74
C SER A 44 -85.48 31.64 21.52
N GLU A 45 -85.84 32.88 21.18
CA GLU A 45 -85.21 33.62 20.08
C GLU A 45 -83.77 34.02 20.43
N GLN A 46 -83.52 34.40 21.69
CA GLN A 46 -82.18 34.72 22.17
C GLN A 46 -81.27 33.49 22.15
N LEU A 47 -81.73 32.35 22.70
CA LEU A 47 -81.00 31.08 22.61
C LEU A 47 -80.73 30.67 21.16
N ARG A 48 -81.66 30.92 20.24
CA ARG A 48 -81.46 30.66 18.81
C ARG A 48 -80.37 31.56 18.22
N LYS A 49 -80.33 32.84 18.60
CA LYS A 49 -79.29 33.79 18.17
C LYS A 49 -77.91 33.41 18.72
N ASP A 50 -77.85 33.06 19.99
CA ASP A 50 -76.61 32.62 20.66
C ASP A 50 -76.09 31.32 20.03
N ALA A 51 -76.96 30.33 19.78
CA ALA A 51 -76.58 29.09 19.10
C ALA A 51 -76.05 29.32 17.67
N VAL A 52 -76.67 30.22 16.90
CA VAL A 52 -76.19 30.56 15.54
C VAL A 52 -74.83 31.26 15.60
N ARG A 53 -74.61 32.16 16.58
CA ARG A 53 -73.31 32.81 16.78
C ARG A 53 -72.24 31.79 17.14
N ASP A 54 -72.51 30.94 18.13
CA ASP A 54 -71.54 29.94 18.60
C ASP A 54 -71.19 28.91 17.50
N ILE A 55 -72.14 28.55 16.64
CA ILE A 55 -71.88 27.74 15.44
C ILE A 55 -71.02 28.51 14.42
N GLY A 56 -71.26 29.81 14.25
CA GLY A 56 -70.45 30.69 13.39
C GLY A 56 -69.00 30.75 13.87
N ASP A 57 -68.80 31.03 15.16
CA ASP A 57 -67.47 31.11 15.79
C ASP A 57 -66.70 29.77 15.68
N LEU A 58 -67.42 28.65 15.83
CA LEU A 58 -66.86 27.31 15.62
C LEU A 58 -66.47 27.08 14.15
N CYS A 59 -67.31 27.48 13.20
CA CYS A 59 -67.04 27.35 11.77
C CYS A 59 -65.81 28.18 11.37
N ASP A 60 -65.70 29.40 11.87
CA ASP A 60 -64.57 30.29 11.60
C ASP A 60 -63.28 29.74 12.22
N SER A 61 -63.33 29.26 13.47
CA SER A 61 -62.18 28.60 14.11
C SER A 61 -61.76 27.31 13.39
N ALA A 62 -62.72 26.49 12.95
CA ALA A 62 -62.44 25.28 12.19
C ALA A 62 -61.81 25.61 10.83
N THR A 63 -62.33 26.63 10.14
CA THR A 63 -61.81 27.10 8.85
C THR A 63 -60.40 27.68 8.99
N ALA A 64 -60.14 28.46 10.05
CA ALA A 64 -58.82 28.99 10.36
C ALA A 64 -57.80 27.90 10.73
N SER A 65 -58.23 26.88 11.49
CA SER A 65 -57.38 25.73 11.82
C SER A 65 -57.06 24.90 10.58
N LEU A 66 -58.05 24.66 9.72
CA LEU A 66 -57.87 23.93 8.48
C LEU A 66 -56.96 24.68 7.50
N SER A 67 -57.14 25.99 7.35
CA SER A 67 -56.28 26.80 6.48
C SER A 67 -54.83 26.82 6.99
N ALA A 68 -54.61 26.96 8.30
CA ALA A 68 -53.28 26.87 8.89
C ALA A 68 -52.63 25.49 8.70
N GLN A 69 -53.41 24.41 8.85
CA GLN A 69 -52.92 23.05 8.58
C GLN A 69 -52.58 22.85 7.10
N LEU A 70 -53.42 23.34 6.19
CA LEU A 70 -53.19 23.27 4.75
C LEU A 70 -51.90 24.00 4.37
N THR A 71 -51.67 25.21 4.91
CA THR A 71 -50.41 25.94 4.67
C THR A 71 -49.19 25.12 5.08
N ARG A 72 -49.21 24.51 6.28
CA ARG A 72 -48.10 23.66 6.74
C ARG A 72 -47.87 22.45 5.84
N VAL A 73 -48.95 21.80 5.39
CA VAL A 73 -48.86 20.64 4.47
C VAL A 73 -48.26 21.07 3.14
N LEU A 74 -48.65 22.22 2.60
CA LEU A 74 -48.10 22.75 1.35
C LEU A 74 -46.62 23.15 1.47
N GLU A 75 -46.23 23.75 2.61
CA GLU A 75 -44.82 24.04 2.89
C GLU A 75 -43.98 22.75 2.95
N ASN A 76 -44.45 21.74 3.70
CA ASN A 76 -43.80 20.43 3.78
C ASN A 76 -43.72 19.76 2.40
N GLN A 77 -44.79 19.81 1.60
CA GLN A 77 -44.80 19.27 0.24
C GLN A 77 -43.73 19.95 -0.63
N ARG A 78 -43.60 21.27 -0.54
CA ARG A 78 -42.58 22.03 -1.28
C ARG A 78 -41.16 21.65 -0.86
N GLU A 79 -40.94 21.44 0.43
CA GLU A 79 -39.64 21.00 0.96
C GLU A 79 -39.29 19.58 0.50
N ILE A 80 -40.25 18.64 0.58
CA ILE A 80 -40.08 17.27 0.08
C ILE A 80 -39.76 17.27 -1.42
N GLU A 81 -40.46 18.06 -2.22
CA GLU A 81 -40.17 18.19 -3.65
C GLU A 81 -38.77 18.76 -3.92
N SER A 82 -38.31 19.71 -3.11
CA SER A 82 -36.94 20.23 -3.22
C SER A 82 -35.90 19.15 -2.90
N LEU A 83 -36.06 18.47 -1.77
CA LEU A 83 -35.16 17.39 -1.35
C LEU A 83 -35.14 16.24 -2.36
N SER A 84 -36.30 15.91 -2.95
CA SER A 84 -36.39 14.90 -4.01
C SER A 84 -35.60 15.31 -5.25
N ARG A 85 -35.62 16.59 -5.64
CA ARG A 85 -34.83 17.10 -6.77
C ARG A 85 -33.33 17.05 -6.47
N ASP A 86 -32.92 17.47 -5.28
CA ASP A 86 -31.51 17.48 -4.87
C ASP A 86 -30.96 16.05 -4.80
N CYS A 87 -31.73 15.13 -4.23
CA CYS A 87 -31.40 13.71 -4.20
C CYS A 87 -31.26 13.12 -5.61
N ALA A 88 -32.20 13.41 -6.52
CA ALA A 88 -32.13 12.95 -7.90
C ALA A 88 -30.86 13.46 -8.61
N HIS A 89 -30.49 14.72 -8.39
CA HIS A 89 -29.28 15.30 -8.95
C HIS A 89 -28.02 14.66 -8.37
N LEU A 90 -27.98 14.42 -7.06
CA LEU A 90 -26.87 13.76 -6.38
C LEU A 90 -26.68 12.31 -6.88
N VAL A 91 -27.77 11.55 -7.01
CA VAL A 91 -27.75 10.19 -7.57
C VAL A 91 -27.23 10.19 -9.01
N GLN A 92 -27.67 11.14 -9.85
CA GLN A 92 -27.20 11.25 -11.22
C GLN A 92 -25.68 11.51 -11.28
N ASN A 93 -25.17 12.38 -10.41
CA ASN A 93 -23.75 12.68 -10.33
C ASN A 93 -22.92 11.49 -9.83
N HIS A 94 -23.37 10.81 -8.78
CA HIS A 94 -22.70 9.59 -8.31
C HIS A 94 -22.71 8.49 -9.36
N THR A 95 -23.83 8.28 -10.05
CA THR A 95 -23.92 7.28 -11.14
C THR A 95 -22.89 7.56 -12.22
N ARG A 96 -22.76 8.82 -12.68
CA ARG A 96 -21.74 9.21 -13.66
C ARG A 96 -20.32 8.95 -13.17
N SER A 97 -20.04 9.27 -11.91
CA SER A 97 -18.74 9.03 -11.30
C SER A 97 -18.44 7.53 -11.17
N THR A 98 -19.40 6.71 -10.74
CA THR A 98 -19.26 5.25 -10.67
C THR A 98 -18.93 4.66 -12.04
N VAL A 99 -19.61 5.07 -13.10
CA VAL A 99 -19.31 4.60 -14.47
C VAL A 99 -17.87 4.94 -14.87
N LYS A 100 -17.37 6.14 -14.52
CA LYS A 100 -15.97 6.51 -14.78
C LYS A 100 -15.00 5.61 -14.00
N TRP A 101 -15.27 5.36 -12.72
CA TRP A 101 -14.46 4.46 -11.90
C TRP A 101 -14.47 3.03 -12.42
N THR A 102 -15.62 2.50 -12.83
CA THR A 102 -15.72 1.18 -13.46
C THR A 102 -14.86 1.11 -14.71
N LYS A 103 -14.87 2.15 -15.57
CA LYS A 103 -14.02 2.21 -16.76
C LYS A 103 -12.53 2.21 -16.40
N LEU A 104 -12.12 2.95 -15.38
CA LEU A 104 -10.72 2.98 -14.95
C LEU A 104 -10.27 1.62 -14.42
N VAL A 105 -11.13 0.93 -13.66
CA VAL A 105 -10.85 -0.43 -13.17
C VAL A 105 -10.75 -1.43 -14.32
N ASP A 106 -11.62 -1.34 -15.32
CA ASP A 106 -11.57 -2.20 -16.52
C ASP A 106 -10.29 -1.96 -17.35
N GLN A 107 -9.90 -0.69 -17.52
CA GLN A 107 -8.63 -0.31 -18.15
C GLN A 107 -7.42 -0.86 -17.39
N PHE A 108 -7.42 -0.73 -16.07
CA PHE A 108 -6.37 -1.29 -15.21
C PHE A 108 -6.32 -2.82 -15.31
N SER A 109 -7.47 -3.50 -15.28
CA SER A 109 -7.53 -4.94 -15.45
C SER A 109 -7.02 -5.40 -16.80
N THR A 110 -7.28 -4.64 -17.86
CA THR A 110 -6.78 -4.93 -19.22
C THR A 110 -5.25 -4.78 -19.27
N ALA A 111 -4.71 -3.70 -18.72
CA ALA A 111 -3.26 -3.50 -18.64
C ALA A 111 -2.55 -4.60 -17.84
N LEU A 112 -3.16 -5.11 -16.76
CA LEU A 112 -2.63 -6.26 -16.02
C LEU A 112 -2.63 -7.55 -16.85
N LYS A 113 -3.65 -7.77 -17.69
CA LYS A 113 -3.66 -8.92 -18.62
C LYS A 113 -2.56 -8.80 -19.65
N GLU A 114 -2.37 -7.62 -20.24
CA GLU A 114 -1.29 -7.36 -21.19
C GLU A 114 0.10 -7.56 -20.56
N LEU A 115 0.29 -7.13 -19.30
CA LEU A 115 1.54 -7.39 -18.57
C LEU A 115 1.76 -8.88 -18.33
N GLY A 116 0.69 -9.62 -18.00
CA GLY A 116 0.72 -11.08 -17.90
C GLY A 116 1.11 -11.74 -19.21
N ASP A 117 0.55 -11.29 -20.33
CA ASP A 117 0.89 -11.77 -21.68
C ASP A 117 2.35 -11.45 -22.02
N VAL A 118 2.85 -10.26 -21.72
CA VAL A 118 4.26 -9.88 -21.95
C VAL A 118 5.21 -10.69 -21.08
N SER A 119 4.91 -10.88 -19.78
CA SER A 119 5.72 -11.71 -18.90
C SER A 119 5.73 -13.17 -19.37
N ASN A 120 4.58 -13.67 -19.82
CA ASN A 120 4.46 -15.00 -20.37
C ASN A 120 5.26 -15.14 -21.67
N TRP A 121 5.21 -14.14 -22.57
CA TRP A 121 6.03 -14.11 -23.77
C TRP A 121 7.52 -14.04 -23.45
N ALA A 122 7.93 -13.24 -22.46
CA ALA A 122 9.33 -13.17 -22.02
C ALA A 122 9.82 -14.53 -21.49
N HIS A 123 9.01 -15.22 -20.68
CA HIS A 123 9.35 -16.57 -20.20
C HIS A 123 9.38 -17.61 -21.33
N VAL A 124 8.48 -17.52 -22.31
CA VAL A 124 8.51 -18.42 -23.48
C VAL A 124 9.76 -18.15 -24.32
N ILE A 125 10.12 -16.89 -24.56
CA ILE A 125 11.34 -16.52 -25.29
C ILE A 125 12.59 -16.96 -24.53
N GLU A 126 12.61 -16.79 -23.21
CA GLU A 126 13.71 -17.24 -22.35
C GLU A 126 13.89 -18.76 -22.44
N ARG A 127 12.79 -19.52 -22.30
CA ARG A 127 12.82 -20.98 -22.45
C ARG A 127 13.29 -21.39 -23.84
N ASP A 128 12.75 -20.77 -24.88
CA ASP A 128 13.12 -21.09 -26.26
C ASP A 128 14.60 -20.72 -26.54
N MET A 129 15.12 -19.64 -25.95
CA MET A 129 16.56 -19.30 -26.03
C MET A 129 17.44 -20.29 -25.27
N LEU A 130 16.98 -20.79 -24.12
CA LEU A 130 17.68 -21.86 -23.40
C LEU A 130 17.68 -23.15 -24.22
N ASP A 131 16.57 -23.51 -24.87
CA ASP A 131 16.50 -24.69 -25.73
C ASP A 131 17.41 -24.55 -26.95
N VAL A 132 17.47 -23.36 -27.57
CA VAL A 132 18.41 -23.04 -28.65
C VAL A 132 19.86 -23.12 -28.15
N ALA A 133 20.16 -22.54 -26.99
CA ALA A 133 21.50 -22.57 -26.40
C ALA A 133 21.94 -24.02 -26.09
N ALA A 134 21.08 -24.81 -25.45
CA ALA A 134 21.35 -26.22 -25.16
C ALA A 134 21.57 -27.02 -26.45
N THR A 135 20.77 -26.77 -27.50
CA THR A 135 20.95 -27.41 -28.80
C THR A 135 22.27 -27.00 -29.44
N LEU A 136 22.64 -25.72 -29.37
CA LEU A 136 23.91 -25.21 -29.88
C LEU A 136 25.11 -25.72 -29.09
N GLU A 137 25.00 -25.86 -27.77
CA GLU A 137 26.02 -26.49 -26.94
C GLU A 137 26.22 -27.95 -27.30
N LEU A 138 25.13 -28.70 -27.52
CA LEU A 138 25.19 -30.09 -27.94
C LEU A 138 25.86 -30.23 -29.31
N VAL A 139 25.51 -29.36 -30.26
CA VAL A 139 26.15 -29.29 -31.59
C VAL A 139 27.62 -28.85 -31.48
N HIS A 140 27.93 -27.84 -30.66
CA HIS A 140 29.28 -27.35 -30.45
C HIS A 140 30.17 -28.41 -29.77
N ALA A 141 29.69 -29.09 -28.74
CA ALA A 141 30.37 -30.19 -28.08
C ALA A 141 30.62 -31.37 -29.04
N SER A 142 29.70 -31.61 -29.98
CA SER A 142 29.89 -32.62 -31.03
C SER A 142 30.95 -32.22 -32.08
N LEU A 143 31.22 -30.92 -32.26
CA LEU A 143 32.13 -30.38 -33.27
C LEU A 143 33.50 -29.98 -32.73
N ASN A 144 33.62 -29.61 -31.45
CA ASN A 144 34.84 -29.14 -30.80
C ASN A 144 34.99 -29.78 -29.40
N PRO A 145 35.67 -30.94 -29.27
CA PRO A 145 35.78 -31.64 -27.99
C PRO A 145 36.67 -30.98 -26.92
N THR A 146 37.17 -29.74 -27.09
CA THR A 146 38.29 -29.23 -26.27
C THR A 146 38.23 -27.79 -25.76
N MET A 147 37.08 -27.11 -25.65
CA MET A 147 37.05 -25.86 -24.86
C MET A 147 35.75 -25.68 -24.07
N GLU A 148 35.82 -26.02 -22.78
CA GLU A 148 34.80 -25.69 -21.78
C GLU A 148 34.87 -24.18 -21.47
N LYS A 149 33.82 -23.45 -21.80
CA LYS A 149 33.58 -22.12 -21.24
C LYS A 149 33.01 -22.33 -19.84
N ARG A 150 33.79 -21.98 -18.82
CA ARG A 150 33.40 -22.18 -17.41
C ARG A 150 32.70 -20.92 -16.89
N ASP A 151 31.41 -21.04 -16.60
CA ASP A 151 30.56 -19.92 -16.14
C ASP A 151 30.93 -19.40 -14.74
N ASN A 152 31.79 -20.11 -14.01
CA ASN A 152 32.29 -19.72 -12.69
C ASN A 152 33.52 -18.78 -12.74
N ILE A 153 34.09 -18.51 -13.92
CA ILE A 153 35.26 -17.62 -14.07
C ILE A 153 34.80 -16.18 -14.30
N LEU A 154 35.14 -15.30 -13.35
CA LEU A 154 34.81 -13.88 -13.40
C LEU A 154 35.82 -13.10 -14.23
N PHE A 155 37.10 -13.46 -14.13
CA PHE A 155 38.20 -12.78 -14.81
C PHE A 155 39.40 -13.72 -14.93
N SER A 156 40.13 -13.65 -16.04
CA SER A 156 41.39 -14.39 -16.22
C SER A 156 42.34 -13.60 -17.09
N ASP A 157 43.58 -13.46 -16.65
CA ASP A 157 44.61 -12.76 -17.41
C ASP A 157 46.03 -13.15 -16.94
N THR A 158 47.03 -12.81 -17.75
CA THR A 158 48.45 -12.94 -17.40
C THR A 158 49.00 -11.57 -17.03
N PHE A 159 49.66 -11.51 -15.87
CA PHE A 159 50.25 -10.30 -15.32
C PHE A 159 51.77 -10.40 -15.29
N ASP A 160 52.41 -9.27 -15.59
CA ASP A 160 53.85 -9.05 -15.43
C ASP A 160 54.10 -8.26 -14.15
N ILE A 161 54.94 -8.80 -13.26
CA ILE A 161 55.32 -8.13 -12.01
C ILE A 161 56.30 -7.01 -12.33
N LYS A 162 55.91 -5.77 -12.02
CA LYS A 162 56.76 -4.59 -12.19
C LYS A 162 57.65 -4.36 -10.98
N ASP A 163 57.07 -4.46 -9.79
CA ASP A 163 57.74 -4.13 -8.55
C ASP A 163 57.13 -4.93 -7.39
N ILE A 164 57.93 -5.14 -6.35
CA ILE A 164 57.52 -5.82 -5.13
C ILE A 164 57.95 -4.95 -3.95
N ASP A 165 57.01 -4.62 -3.08
CA ASP A 165 57.26 -3.79 -1.89
C ASP A 165 57.93 -2.44 -2.22
N LYS A 166 57.35 -1.69 -3.17
CA LYS A 166 57.84 -0.38 -3.63
C LYS A 166 58.14 0.62 -2.50
N ASP A 167 57.38 0.57 -1.41
CA ASP A 167 57.56 1.40 -0.22
C ASP A 167 58.55 0.81 0.80
N GLY A 168 59.30 -0.22 0.42
CA GLY A 168 60.08 -1.08 1.30
C GLY A 168 59.23 -2.18 1.95
N LYS A 169 59.90 -3.28 2.30
CA LYS A 169 59.27 -4.44 2.96
C LYS A 169 58.81 -4.06 4.38
N LYS A 170 57.49 -4.02 4.59
CA LYS A 170 56.88 -3.68 5.90
C LYS A 170 56.54 -4.91 6.75
N PHE A 171 56.39 -6.07 6.12
CA PHE A 171 55.99 -7.31 6.78
C PHE A 171 56.93 -8.45 6.38
N ASP A 172 57.29 -9.32 7.32
CA ASP A 172 58.24 -10.40 7.05
C ASP A 172 57.69 -11.45 6.07
N ARG A 173 56.40 -11.76 6.19
CA ARG A 173 55.70 -12.85 5.48
C ARG A 173 54.69 -12.40 4.44
N VAL A 174 54.53 -11.09 4.26
CA VAL A 174 53.58 -10.52 3.31
C VAL A 174 54.34 -9.54 2.44
N SER A 175 54.19 -9.70 1.13
CA SER A 175 54.73 -8.76 0.15
C SER A 175 53.60 -8.23 -0.71
N ARG A 176 53.71 -6.95 -1.08
CA ARG A 176 52.77 -6.26 -1.96
C ARG A 176 53.35 -6.22 -3.37
N ILE A 177 52.72 -6.94 -4.29
CA ILE A 177 53.11 -6.96 -5.70
C ILE A 177 52.36 -5.85 -6.46
N ASP A 178 53.06 -5.16 -7.36
CA ASP A 178 52.51 -4.25 -8.37
C ASP A 178 52.74 -4.89 -9.74
N ALA A 179 51.64 -5.23 -10.42
CA ALA A 179 51.67 -5.97 -11.67
C ALA A 179 50.76 -5.34 -12.74
N ARG A 180 51.12 -5.53 -14.02
CA ARG A 180 50.31 -5.05 -15.15
C ARG A 180 49.94 -6.20 -16.08
N SER A 181 48.71 -6.18 -16.54
CA SER A 181 48.17 -7.14 -17.50
C SER A 181 48.84 -6.99 -18.87
N GLN A 182 49.07 -8.12 -19.53
CA GLN A 182 49.56 -8.15 -20.92
C GLN A 182 48.47 -7.89 -21.95
N THR A 183 47.23 -8.29 -21.64
CA THR A 183 46.18 -8.46 -22.64
C THR A 183 45.11 -7.38 -22.59
N HIS A 184 44.76 -6.92 -21.39
CA HIS A 184 43.56 -6.10 -21.14
C HIS A 184 43.86 -4.71 -20.53
N ASP A 185 45.13 -4.29 -20.53
CA ASP A 185 45.58 -3.01 -19.93
C ASP A 185 45.09 -2.78 -18.49
N MET A 186 45.06 -3.85 -17.69
CA MET A 186 44.70 -3.81 -16.28
C MET A 186 45.92 -3.56 -15.38
N SER A 187 45.73 -2.88 -14.26
CA SER A 187 46.72 -2.71 -13.20
C SER A 187 46.27 -3.48 -11.95
N LEU A 188 47.18 -4.20 -11.32
CA LEU A 188 46.92 -5.02 -10.15
C LEU A 188 47.90 -4.68 -9.03
N ILE A 189 47.36 -4.39 -7.85
CA ILE A 189 48.11 -4.37 -6.59
C ILE A 189 47.57 -5.51 -5.74
N LEU A 190 48.43 -6.41 -5.27
CA LEU A 190 48.02 -7.60 -4.53
C LEU A 190 48.95 -7.88 -3.35
N ASP A 191 48.39 -8.10 -2.17
CA ASP A 191 49.12 -8.64 -1.02
C ASP A 191 49.14 -10.18 -1.10
N ILE A 192 50.32 -10.77 -1.04
CA ILE A 192 50.52 -12.22 -1.05
C ILE A 192 51.35 -12.67 0.14
N ASN A 193 51.17 -13.92 0.56
CA ASN A 193 52.07 -14.55 1.52
C ASN A 193 53.37 -14.97 0.81
N SER A 194 54.45 -14.25 1.08
CA SER A 194 55.75 -14.44 0.43
C SER A 194 56.53 -15.67 0.91
N GLU A 195 56.10 -16.34 1.99
CA GLU A 195 56.64 -17.66 2.35
C GLU A 195 56.06 -18.78 1.48
N LEU A 196 54.80 -18.66 1.08
CA LEU A 196 54.08 -19.67 0.30
C LEU A 196 54.23 -19.46 -1.20
N CYS A 197 54.17 -18.20 -1.64
CA CYS A 197 54.31 -17.83 -3.04
C CYS A 197 55.55 -16.96 -3.23
N LYS A 198 56.59 -17.56 -3.81
CA LYS A 198 57.85 -16.87 -4.11
C LYS A 198 57.76 -16.31 -5.52
N LEU A 199 57.68 -15.00 -5.62
CA LEU A 199 57.68 -14.26 -6.87
C LEU A 199 58.76 -13.19 -6.81
N ASP A 200 59.48 -13.00 -7.92
CA ASP A 200 60.49 -11.97 -8.10
C ASP A 200 60.02 -10.90 -9.10
N ALA A 201 60.62 -9.71 -9.02
CA ALA A 201 60.32 -8.65 -9.98
C ALA A 201 60.73 -9.09 -11.40
N GLY A 202 59.82 -8.93 -12.37
CA GLY A 202 59.98 -9.41 -13.74
C GLY A 202 59.33 -10.77 -14.02
N ASP A 203 58.89 -11.50 -12.99
CA ASP A 203 58.15 -12.74 -13.18
C ASP A 203 56.76 -12.50 -13.77
N LYS A 204 56.22 -13.58 -14.36
CA LYS A 204 54.89 -13.60 -14.96
C LYS A 204 54.03 -14.62 -14.22
N PHE A 205 52.77 -14.28 -14.03
CA PHE A 205 51.81 -15.22 -13.46
C PHE A 205 50.46 -15.10 -14.13
N LYS A 206 49.75 -16.23 -14.21
CA LYS A 206 48.35 -16.25 -14.59
C LYS A 206 47.51 -16.01 -13.34
N LEU A 207 46.65 -15.01 -13.40
CA LEU A 207 45.62 -14.75 -12.41
C LEU A 207 44.27 -15.21 -12.94
N THR A 208 43.49 -15.88 -12.10
CA THR A 208 42.10 -16.21 -12.37
C THR A 208 41.26 -15.89 -11.15
N LEU A 209 40.18 -15.13 -11.35
CA LEU A 209 39.18 -14.82 -10.33
C LEU A 209 37.92 -15.61 -10.65
N ALA A 210 37.41 -16.35 -9.67
CA ALA A 210 36.26 -17.21 -9.82
C ALA A 210 35.23 -16.99 -8.71
N SER A 211 33.95 -17.20 -9.01
CA SER A 211 32.86 -17.15 -8.04
C SER A 211 32.70 -18.47 -7.26
N SER A 212 33.17 -19.58 -7.83
CA SER A 212 33.11 -20.92 -7.24
C SER A 212 34.35 -21.75 -7.63
N LEU A 213 34.73 -22.70 -6.76
CA LEU A 213 35.74 -23.71 -7.04
C LEU A 213 35.16 -25.00 -7.63
N SER A 214 33.83 -25.17 -7.58
CA SER A 214 33.16 -26.34 -8.13
C SER A 214 33.34 -26.40 -9.65
N LEU A 215 33.64 -27.60 -10.15
CA LEU A 215 33.67 -27.90 -11.58
C LEU A 215 32.28 -28.28 -12.12
N SER A 216 31.26 -28.31 -11.26
CA SER A 216 29.87 -28.61 -11.63
C SER A 216 29.02 -27.35 -11.69
N ASP A 217 28.00 -27.34 -12.55
CA ASP A 217 27.06 -26.21 -12.73
C ASP A 217 26.10 -26.00 -11.54
N VAL A 218 26.25 -26.79 -10.47
CA VAL A 218 25.47 -26.63 -9.25
C VAL A 218 26.01 -25.45 -8.47
N LYS A 219 25.20 -24.39 -8.34
CA LYS A 219 25.54 -23.22 -7.53
C LYS A 219 25.76 -23.63 -6.07
N GLU A 220 27.02 -23.61 -5.64
CA GLU A 220 27.42 -23.78 -4.26
C GLU A 220 26.71 -22.75 -3.36
N PRO A 221 26.18 -23.15 -2.19
CA PRO A 221 25.66 -22.20 -1.21
C PRO A 221 26.78 -21.26 -0.77
N ALA A 222 26.46 -19.97 -0.65
CA ALA A 222 27.42 -18.93 -0.28
C ALA A 222 28.20 -19.34 0.98
N ALA A 223 29.53 -19.24 0.91
CA ALA A 223 30.46 -19.85 1.88
C ALA A 223 30.36 -19.31 3.34
N PHE A 224 29.45 -18.36 3.57
CA PHE A 224 29.20 -17.74 4.87
C PHE A 224 27.71 -17.81 5.31
N GLY A 225 26.90 -18.64 4.66
CA GLY A 225 25.55 -19.00 5.12
C GLY A 225 25.58 -20.11 6.17
N LYS A 226 24.45 -20.36 6.84
CA LYS A 226 24.25 -21.48 7.79
C LYS A 226 24.32 -22.90 7.16
N GLY A 227 24.83 -23.03 5.94
CA GLY A 227 25.16 -24.31 5.32
C GLY A 227 26.68 -24.46 5.32
N GLU A 228 27.19 -25.62 5.72
CA GLU A 228 28.61 -25.93 5.63
C GLU A 228 29.06 -25.75 4.17
N ALA A 229 29.80 -24.68 3.91
CA ALA A 229 30.53 -24.53 2.67
C ALA A 229 31.45 -25.75 2.53
N ASN A 230 31.37 -26.45 1.39
CA ASN A 230 32.07 -27.72 1.15
C ASN A 230 33.60 -27.55 0.96
N TRP A 231 34.20 -26.47 1.50
CA TRP A 231 35.63 -26.18 1.37
C TRP A 231 36.50 -27.29 1.95
N ARG A 232 35.99 -28.05 2.93
CA ARG A 232 36.70 -29.21 3.50
C ARG A 232 36.85 -30.36 2.51
N ALA A 233 35.86 -30.65 1.66
CA ALA A 233 35.96 -31.72 0.68
C ALA A 233 37.03 -31.41 -0.38
N TYR A 234 37.11 -30.15 -0.83
CA TYR A 234 38.14 -29.70 -1.76
C TYR A 234 39.54 -29.74 -1.15
N VAL A 235 39.71 -29.24 0.09
CA VAL A 235 41.02 -29.27 0.78
C VAL A 235 41.46 -30.69 1.12
N ASN A 236 40.51 -31.59 1.42
CA ASN A 236 40.81 -33.00 1.71
C ASN A 236 41.05 -33.83 0.43
N GLY A 237 40.86 -33.26 -0.75
CA GLY A 237 41.05 -33.94 -2.04
C GLY A 237 39.99 -35.01 -2.34
N GLU A 238 38.83 -34.94 -1.68
CA GLU A 238 37.70 -35.85 -1.93
C GLU A 238 37.01 -35.52 -3.27
N GLU A 239 37.05 -34.25 -3.67
CA GLU A 239 36.50 -33.76 -4.93
C GLU A 239 37.54 -32.93 -5.69
N ARG A 240 37.71 -33.23 -6.99
CA ARG A 240 38.55 -32.41 -7.87
C ARG A 240 37.91 -31.04 -8.05
N SER A 241 38.70 -29.99 -7.88
CA SER A 241 38.23 -28.61 -7.96
C SER A 241 39.05 -27.77 -8.92
N LEU A 242 38.57 -26.56 -9.21
CA LEU A 242 39.34 -25.58 -9.98
C LEU A 242 40.69 -25.25 -9.31
N ALA A 243 40.79 -25.38 -7.98
CA ALA A 243 42.01 -25.09 -7.24
C ALA A 243 43.18 -26.02 -7.60
N ASP A 244 42.90 -27.26 -8.03
CA ASP A 244 43.92 -28.27 -8.32
C ASP A 244 44.81 -27.91 -9.52
N ASP A 245 44.32 -27.03 -10.40
CA ASP A 245 45.05 -26.59 -11.59
C ASP A 245 45.99 -25.39 -11.31
N TYR A 246 45.97 -24.85 -10.08
CA TYR A 246 46.66 -23.63 -9.65
C TYR A 246 47.57 -23.88 -8.42
N GLU A 247 48.52 -22.98 -8.20
CA GLU A 247 49.57 -23.14 -7.18
C GLU A 247 49.28 -22.36 -5.90
N TYR A 248 48.56 -21.25 -6.02
CA TYR A 248 48.24 -20.37 -4.91
C TYR A 248 46.78 -19.94 -4.99
N VAL A 249 46.04 -20.14 -3.90
CA VAL A 249 44.60 -19.86 -3.83
C VAL A 249 44.28 -19.02 -2.60
N MET A 250 43.47 -17.99 -2.79
CA MET A 250 42.93 -17.17 -1.71
C MET A 250 41.42 -17.04 -1.83
N PHE A 251 40.74 -16.95 -0.68
CA PHE A 251 39.30 -16.72 -0.62
C PHE A 251 39.01 -15.42 0.10
N GLY A 252 38.16 -14.58 -0.50
CA GLY A 252 37.95 -13.22 -0.04
C GLY A 252 36.60 -12.65 -0.44
N ARG A 253 36.42 -11.38 -0.13
CA ARG A 253 35.19 -10.63 -0.43
C ARG A 253 35.51 -9.29 -1.07
N VAL A 254 34.72 -8.94 -2.09
CA VAL A 254 34.73 -7.60 -2.67
C VAL A 254 34.13 -6.64 -1.65
N TYR A 255 34.88 -5.65 -1.20
CA TYR A 255 34.41 -4.73 -0.14
C TYR A 255 34.20 -3.30 -0.64
N ARG A 256 34.80 -2.94 -1.77
CA ARG A 256 34.62 -1.63 -2.40
C ARG A 256 34.75 -1.77 -3.91
N TYR A 257 33.91 -1.04 -4.62
CA TYR A 257 33.94 -0.93 -6.07
C TYR A 257 33.76 0.54 -6.40
N ASP A 258 34.76 1.15 -7.01
CA ASP A 258 34.77 2.57 -7.33
C ASP A 258 34.64 2.73 -8.85
N ASP A 259 33.59 3.44 -9.27
CA ASP A 259 33.38 3.85 -10.66
C ASP A 259 34.04 5.21 -10.86
N ALA A 260 35.28 5.21 -11.37
CA ALA A 260 35.99 6.44 -11.68
C ALA A 260 35.39 7.05 -12.95
N SER A 261 35.24 8.37 -13.01
CA SER A 261 34.64 9.06 -14.17
C SER A 261 35.36 8.69 -15.48
N GLY A 262 34.71 7.89 -16.33
CA GLY A 262 35.26 7.41 -17.61
C GLY A 262 34.92 5.94 -17.88
N SER A 263 35.80 5.25 -18.63
CA SER A 263 35.68 3.81 -18.91
C SER A 263 36.49 2.92 -17.94
N LYS A 264 37.12 3.52 -16.91
CA LYS A 264 37.99 2.83 -15.96
C LYS A 264 37.32 2.69 -14.60
N VAL A 265 37.41 1.51 -14.01
CA VAL A 265 36.84 1.17 -12.70
C VAL A 265 37.89 0.50 -11.82
N SER A 266 37.70 0.54 -10.51
CA SER A 266 38.59 -0.07 -9.52
C SER A 266 37.83 -1.00 -8.58
N ALA A 267 38.17 -2.29 -8.58
CA ALA A 267 37.61 -3.29 -7.69
C ALA A 267 38.59 -3.60 -6.55
N PHE A 268 38.10 -3.52 -5.30
CA PHE A 268 38.88 -3.81 -4.10
C PHE A 268 38.37 -5.08 -3.42
N VAL A 269 39.28 -6.03 -3.19
CA VAL A 269 38.98 -7.34 -2.60
C VAL A 269 39.83 -7.53 -1.35
N SER A 270 39.23 -8.10 -0.30
CA SER A 270 39.92 -8.46 0.93
C SER A 270 39.91 -9.97 1.13
N PHE A 271 41.11 -10.56 1.22
CA PHE A 271 41.36 -11.97 1.48
C PHE A 271 41.80 -12.15 2.94
N GLY A 272 40.89 -11.92 3.88
CA GLY A 272 41.17 -12.06 5.32
C GLY A 272 42.20 -11.06 5.86
N GLY A 273 42.30 -9.87 5.24
CA GLY A 273 43.26 -8.83 5.61
C GLY A 273 44.35 -8.58 4.56
N LEU A 274 44.61 -9.54 3.68
CA LEU A 274 45.42 -9.32 2.47
C LEU A 274 44.56 -8.58 1.44
N LEU A 275 45.05 -7.44 0.95
CA LEU A 275 44.27 -6.57 0.07
C LEU A 275 44.65 -6.77 -1.39
N ALA A 276 43.66 -6.64 -2.26
CA ALA A 276 43.85 -6.55 -3.70
C ALA A 276 43.10 -5.35 -4.27
N CYS A 277 43.71 -4.69 -5.25
CA CYS A 277 43.11 -3.64 -6.05
C CYS A 277 43.34 -3.98 -7.53
N LEU A 278 42.26 -4.20 -8.27
CA LEU A 278 42.29 -4.43 -9.70
C LEU A 278 41.63 -3.24 -10.40
N GLU A 279 42.40 -2.52 -11.21
CA GLU A 279 41.98 -1.33 -11.93
C GLU A 279 42.06 -1.56 -13.44
N GLY A 280 41.02 -1.16 -14.17
CA GLY A 280 41.05 -1.14 -15.63
C GLY A 280 39.67 -0.94 -16.25
N ASP A 281 39.46 -1.44 -17.46
CA ASP A 281 38.23 -1.17 -18.23
C ASP A 281 36.99 -1.86 -17.63
N ILE A 282 35.87 -1.13 -17.57
CA ILE A 282 34.60 -1.59 -16.99
C ILE A 282 34.10 -2.91 -17.59
N ARG A 283 34.38 -3.18 -18.87
CA ARG A 283 33.93 -4.41 -19.55
C ARG A 283 34.46 -5.69 -18.91
N HIS A 284 35.65 -5.62 -18.30
CA HIS A 284 36.29 -6.77 -17.66
C HIS A 284 35.94 -6.92 -16.17
N LEU A 285 35.35 -5.88 -15.57
CA LEU A 285 35.02 -5.83 -14.14
C LEU A 285 33.52 -5.71 -13.85
N GLN A 286 32.67 -5.72 -14.88
CA GLN A 286 31.21 -5.61 -14.77
C GLN A 286 30.54 -6.69 -13.89
N SER A 287 31.18 -7.84 -13.71
CA SER A 287 30.67 -8.97 -12.93
C SER A 287 30.99 -8.87 -11.43
N PHE A 288 31.79 -7.89 -11.00
CA PHE A 288 32.15 -7.72 -9.59
C PHE A 288 31.08 -6.92 -8.86
N VAL A 289 30.48 -7.54 -7.83
CA VAL A 289 29.50 -6.89 -6.96
C VAL A 289 30.05 -6.78 -5.55
N VAL A 290 29.86 -5.62 -4.91
CA VAL A 290 30.27 -5.42 -3.51
C VAL A 290 29.50 -6.36 -2.59
N GLY A 291 30.22 -7.08 -1.73
CA GLY A 291 29.69 -8.09 -0.83
C GLY A 291 29.90 -9.52 -1.31
N ASP A 292 30.14 -9.72 -2.61
CA ASP A 292 30.33 -11.04 -3.19
C ASP A 292 31.64 -11.68 -2.76
N SER A 293 31.58 -13.01 -2.70
CA SER A 293 32.73 -13.84 -2.38
C SER A 293 33.48 -14.19 -3.67
N VAL A 294 34.81 -14.13 -3.62
CA VAL A 294 35.67 -14.35 -4.78
C VAL A 294 36.84 -15.25 -4.38
N TYR A 295 37.13 -16.21 -5.24
CA TYR A 295 38.33 -17.02 -5.20
C TYR A 295 39.38 -16.40 -6.13
N LEU A 296 40.57 -16.17 -5.60
CA LEU A 296 41.73 -15.81 -6.37
C LEU A 296 42.58 -17.05 -6.55
N LEU A 297 42.85 -17.40 -7.80
CA LEU A 297 43.68 -18.53 -8.19
C LEU A 297 44.86 -18.00 -9.00
N MET A 298 46.05 -18.44 -8.65
CA MET A 298 47.28 -17.98 -9.27
C MET A 298 48.20 -19.15 -9.61
N LYS A 299 48.84 -19.04 -10.77
CA LYS A 299 49.80 -20.01 -11.28
C LYS A 299 50.98 -19.28 -11.91
N THR A 300 52.20 -19.64 -11.52
CA THR A 300 53.41 -19.09 -12.12
C THR A 300 53.58 -19.60 -13.57
N ILE A 301 54.17 -18.78 -14.45
CA ILE A 301 54.39 -19.09 -15.88
C ILE A 301 55.88 -19.10 -16.18
#